data_AF-A0A453E4Q5-F1
#
_entry.id   AF-A0A453E4Q5-F1
#
_cell.length_a   1.000
_cell.length_b   1.000
_cell.length_c   1.000
_cell.angle_alpha   90.00
_cell.angle_beta   90.00
_cell.angle_gamma   90.00
#
_symmetry.space_group_name_H-M   'P 1'
#
loop_
_entity.id
_entity.type
_entity.pdbx_description
1 polymer ?
#
loop_
_entity_poly.entity_id
_entity_poly.type
_entity_poly.pdbx_seq_one_letter_code
_entity_poly.pdbx_strand_id
1 'polypeptide(L)'
;AASPAPSWVILGSVPRVLSAADANADLPPGPGAADFSLALPAPPRVALLTIPPRIFPCRTTPENFPSVLAADPSAGLLLLHADQGRATGPTIIDTPGHQEFSWRPLVAGYFVLDAAAASALPLPKPELIAHPGHLGLVASPVGEGYMVAELQPFLGGDTAYLLRFSSQVGEWVSKSVGYPLPARPLSPNGVVACSGRLWWVDLSWCLLTCDPFADAPALDVVPLPDGKALKSKEAWGLLDKYRCVGVSAGKLRFVDMYRNRNSNGAAQISVWTLADYP
;
A
#
# COMPACT_ATOMS: atom_id res chain seq x y z
N ALA A 1 -20.10 26.25 -11.73
CA ALA A 1 -18.66 26.02 -11.95
C ALA A 1 -18.22 24.92 -10.99
N ALA A 2 -17.59 23.86 -11.49
CA ALA A 2 -17.03 22.83 -10.62
C ALA A 2 -15.94 23.48 -9.75
N SER A 3 -16.00 23.27 -8.44
CA SER A 3 -14.96 23.75 -7.53
C SER A 3 -13.61 23.19 -7.98
N PRO A 4 -12.50 23.97 -7.92
CA PRO A 4 -11.18 23.45 -8.23
C PRO A 4 -10.87 22.27 -7.29
N ALA A 5 -10.27 21.21 -7.84
CA ALA A 5 -9.85 20.06 -7.07
C ALA A 5 -8.93 20.52 -5.91
N PRO A 6 -9.13 20.00 -4.70
CA PRO A 6 -8.34 20.43 -3.55
C PRO A 6 -6.86 20.06 -3.74
N SER A 7 -5.96 20.96 -3.36
CA SER A 7 -4.50 20.76 -3.48
C SER A 7 -3.95 19.57 -2.67
N TRP A 8 -4.73 19.04 -1.72
CA TRP A 8 -4.46 17.84 -0.94
C TRP A 8 -5.78 17.31 -0.37
N VAL A 9 -5.82 16.05 0.04
CA VAL A 9 -6.96 15.44 0.74
C VAL A 9 -6.49 14.53 1.87
N ILE A 10 -7.33 14.32 2.88
CA ILE A 10 -7.12 13.28 3.89
C ILE A 10 -7.94 12.06 3.45
N LEU A 11 -7.30 11.01 2.95
CA LEU A 11 -8.02 9.79 2.59
C LEU A 11 -8.22 8.92 3.82
N GLY A 12 -9.48 8.56 4.13
CA GLY A 12 -9.77 7.53 5.12
C GLY A 12 -9.26 6.17 4.63
N SER A 13 -8.46 5.49 5.44
CA SER A 13 -7.89 4.19 5.08
C SER A 13 -8.92 3.06 5.04
N VAL A 14 -10.01 3.17 5.81
CA VAL A 14 -11.08 2.17 5.86
C VAL A 14 -12.28 2.66 5.03
N PRO A 15 -12.61 2.00 3.91
CA PRO A 15 -13.77 2.34 3.11
C PRO A 15 -15.09 2.12 3.84
N ARG A 16 -16.10 2.90 3.47
CA ARG A 16 -17.49 2.63 3.82
C ARG A 16 -18.04 1.54 2.90
N VAL A 17 -18.53 0.44 3.49
CA VAL A 17 -19.22 -0.62 2.76
C VAL A 17 -20.71 -0.35 2.77
N LEU A 18 -21.34 -0.30 1.59
CA LEU A 18 -22.79 -0.11 1.46
C LEU A 18 -23.56 -1.37 1.83
N SER A 19 -24.83 -1.20 2.23
CA SER A 19 -25.77 -2.33 2.26
C SER A 19 -26.09 -2.78 0.84
N ALA A 20 -26.61 -4.00 0.67
CA ALA A 20 -27.04 -4.47 -0.65
C ALA A 20 -28.16 -3.59 -1.26
N ALA A 21 -29.06 -3.05 -0.43
CA ALA A 21 -30.11 -2.16 -0.88
C ALA A 21 -29.56 -0.82 -1.36
N ASP A 22 -28.67 -0.20 -0.57
CA ASP A 22 -28.03 1.08 -0.93
C ASP A 22 -27.12 0.91 -2.15
N ALA A 23 -26.39 -0.20 -2.26
CA ALA A 23 -25.54 -0.49 -3.40
C ALA A 23 -26.34 -0.58 -4.70
N ASN A 24 -27.56 -1.14 -4.68
CA ASN A 24 -28.42 -1.19 -5.87
C ASN A 24 -28.96 0.19 -6.28
N ALA A 25 -29.09 1.13 -5.33
CA ALA A 25 -29.55 2.48 -5.60
C ALA A 25 -28.40 3.40 -6.03
N ASP A 26 -27.29 3.39 -5.28
CA ASP A 26 -26.20 4.36 -5.41
C ASP A 26 -25.07 3.89 -6.34
N LEU A 27 -24.84 2.58 -6.44
CA LEU A 27 -23.79 1.96 -7.25
C LEU A 27 -24.30 0.71 -7.99
N PRO A 28 -25.34 0.83 -8.84
CA PRO A 28 -25.97 -0.30 -9.50
C PRO A 28 -24.95 -1.06 -10.38
N PRO A 29 -25.06 -2.40 -10.48
CA PRO A 29 -24.19 -3.17 -11.36
C PRO A 29 -24.57 -2.94 -12.83
N GLY A 30 -23.58 -2.85 -13.71
CA GLY A 30 -23.82 -2.79 -15.15
C GLY A 30 -22.63 -2.26 -15.95
N PRO A 31 -22.61 -2.47 -17.28
CA PRO A 31 -21.57 -1.92 -18.15
C PRO A 31 -21.55 -0.40 -18.07
N GLY A 32 -20.38 0.17 -17.77
CA GLY A 32 -20.19 1.63 -17.64
C GLY A 32 -20.75 2.25 -16.36
N ALA A 33 -21.28 1.45 -15.43
CA ALA A 33 -21.62 1.93 -14.10
C ALA A 33 -20.36 2.08 -13.23
N ALA A 34 -20.39 3.02 -12.30
CA ALA A 34 -19.30 3.21 -11.35
C ALA A 34 -19.20 2.01 -10.38
N ASP A 35 -17.98 1.51 -10.17
CA ASP A 35 -17.71 0.44 -9.23
C ASP A 35 -17.68 0.90 -7.79
N PHE A 36 -17.31 2.16 -7.57
CA PHE A 36 -17.20 2.79 -6.26
C PHE A 36 -17.48 4.29 -6.36
N SER A 37 -17.59 4.95 -5.21
CA SER A 37 -17.67 6.41 -5.13
C SER A 37 -16.59 6.95 -4.20
N LEU A 38 -15.95 8.04 -4.61
CA LEU A 38 -14.92 8.72 -3.83
C LEU A 38 -15.29 10.20 -3.67
N ALA A 39 -15.71 10.58 -2.47
CA ALA A 39 -16.02 11.96 -2.14
C ALA A 39 -14.74 12.69 -1.72
N LEU A 40 -14.38 13.78 -2.42
CA LEU A 40 -13.21 14.62 -2.15
C LEU A 40 -13.63 15.98 -1.58
N PRO A 41 -14.00 16.07 -0.30
CA PRO A 41 -14.38 17.34 0.32
C PRO A 41 -13.17 18.28 0.46
N ALA A 42 -13.45 19.57 0.59
CA ALA A 42 -12.42 20.55 0.91
C ALA A 42 -11.72 20.21 2.24
N PRO A 43 -10.38 20.29 2.31
CA PRO A 43 -9.65 20.04 3.54
C PRO A 43 -10.09 20.97 4.68
N PRO A 44 -10.00 20.53 5.95
CA PRO A 44 -9.37 19.30 6.45
C PRO A 44 -10.32 18.10 6.57
N ARG A 45 -11.42 18.07 5.81
CA ARG A 45 -12.39 16.96 5.89
C ARG A 45 -11.80 15.68 5.30
N VAL A 46 -12.17 14.56 5.89
CA VAL A 46 -11.75 13.23 5.43
C VAL A 46 -12.54 12.84 4.18
N ALA A 47 -11.82 12.52 3.11
CA ALA A 47 -12.34 11.88 1.92
C ALA A 47 -12.69 10.42 2.23
N LEU A 48 -13.89 10.01 1.82
CA LEU A 48 -14.44 8.69 2.12
C LEU A 48 -14.61 7.90 0.83
N LEU A 49 -13.90 6.79 0.74
CA LEU A 49 -14.12 5.78 -0.28
C LEU A 49 -15.34 4.94 0.10
N THR A 50 -16.31 4.83 -0.80
CA THR A 50 -17.53 4.04 -0.62
C THR A 50 -17.55 2.90 -1.62
N ILE A 51 -17.63 1.66 -1.12
CA ILE A 51 -17.60 0.45 -1.93
C ILE A 51 -18.88 -0.39 -1.71
N PRO A 52 -19.33 -1.12 -2.74
CA PRO A 52 -20.47 -2.02 -2.65
C PRO A 52 -20.05 -3.43 -2.17
N PRO A 53 -21.01 -4.26 -1.70
CA PRO A 53 -20.74 -5.65 -1.30
C PRO A 53 -20.12 -6.54 -2.38
N ARG A 54 -20.20 -6.16 -3.67
CA ARG A 54 -19.53 -6.92 -4.75
C ARG A 54 -17.99 -6.79 -4.71
N ILE A 55 -17.45 -5.74 -4.11
CA ILE A 55 -16.00 -5.56 -3.91
C ILE A 55 -15.57 -6.17 -2.57
N PHE A 56 -16.40 -6.02 -1.53
CA PHE A 56 -16.19 -6.61 -0.21
C PHE A 56 -17.48 -7.30 0.27
N PRO A 57 -17.66 -8.60 0.00
CA PRO A 57 -18.91 -9.32 0.32
C PRO A 57 -19.06 -9.63 1.81
N CYS A 58 -17.99 -9.50 2.59
CA CYS A 58 -17.98 -9.76 4.01
C CYS A 58 -18.69 -8.65 4.80
N ARG A 59 -19.12 -8.98 6.03
CA ARG A 59 -19.45 -7.95 7.02
C ARG A 59 -18.17 -7.41 7.63
N THR A 60 -18.08 -6.09 7.78
CA THR A 60 -16.99 -5.43 8.49
C THR A 60 -16.98 -5.87 9.96
N THR A 61 -15.84 -6.39 10.43
CA THR A 61 -15.55 -6.66 11.85
C THR A 61 -14.21 -6.02 12.22
N PRO A 62 -13.85 -5.93 13.52
CA PRO A 62 -12.52 -5.47 13.92
C PRO A 62 -11.37 -6.29 13.31
N GLU A 63 -11.62 -7.55 12.94
CA GLU A 63 -10.64 -8.49 12.39
C GLU A 63 -10.71 -8.60 10.85
N ASN A 64 -11.78 -8.14 10.22
CA ASN A 64 -11.96 -8.20 8.77
C ASN A 64 -12.65 -6.94 8.26
N PHE A 65 -11.88 -6.05 7.65
CA PHE A 65 -12.36 -4.82 7.05
C PHE A 65 -11.52 -4.48 5.80
N PRO A 66 -12.14 -3.87 4.78
CA PRO A 66 -11.41 -3.41 3.62
C PRO A 66 -10.48 -2.25 4.02
N SER A 67 -9.33 -2.14 3.36
CA SER A 67 -8.35 -1.10 3.65
C SER A 67 -7.59 -0.64 2.42
N VAL A 68 -7.41 0.67 2.29
CA VAL A 68 -6.52 1.27 1.29
C VAL A 68 -5.09 1.08 1.76
N LEU A 69 -4.29 0.37 0.95
CA LEU A 69 -2.90 0.03 1.25
C LEU A 69 -1.91 1.07 0.72
N ALA A 70 -2.16 1.58 -0.49
CA ALA A 70 -1.30 2.52 -1.18
C ALA A 70 -2.13 3.44 -2.09
N ALA A 71 -1.55 4.58 -2.44
CA ALA A 71 -2.14 5.54 -3.37
C ALA A 71 -1.06 6.15 -4.25
N ASP A 72 -1.36 6.31 -5.53
CA ASP A 72 -0.58 7.15 -6.43
C ASP A 72 -1.44 8.35 -6.86
N PRO A 73 -1.22 9.54 -6.27
CA PRO A 73 -2.03 10.71 -6.57
C PRO A 73 -1.77 11.29 -7.96
N SER A 74 -0.68 10.93 -8.64
CA SER A 74 -0.36 11.46 -9.96
C SER A 74 -1.28 10.91 -11.04
N ALA A 75 -1.72 9.66 -10.88
CA ALA A 75 -2.69 8.99 -11.75
C ALA A 75 -4.07 8.80 -11.11
N GLY A 76 -4.28 9.24 -9.86
CA GLY A 76 -5.53 9.04 -9.14
C GLY A 76 -5.84 7.57 -8.85
N LEU A 77 -4.80 6.76 -8.64
CA LEU A 77 -4.94 5.31 -8.41
C LEU A 77 -4.86 4.98 -6.92
N LEU A 78 -5.70 4.05 -6.47
CA LEU A 78 -5.67 3.51 -5.11
C LEU A 78 -5.51 1.99 -5.15
N LEU A 79 -4.77 1.43 -4.20
CA LEU A 79 -4.68 0.00 -3.98
C LEU A 79 -5.53 -0.38 -2.77
N LEU A 80 -6.54 -1.21 -3.00
CA LEU A 80 -7.50 -1.66 -1.99
C LEU A 80 -7.27 -3.13 -1.66
N HIS A 81 -7.19 -3.46 -0.38
CA HIS A 81 -7.39 -4.80 0.14
C HIS A 81 -8.85 -4.97 0.56
N ALA A 82 -9.49 -6.04 0.11
CA ALA A 82 -10.86 -6.39 0.44
C ALA A 82 -11.04 -7.92 0.37
N ASP A 83 -11.20 -8.57 1.51
CA ASP A 83 -11.40 -10.02 1.59
C ASP A 83 -12.73 -10.47 0.95
N GLN A 84 -12.67 -11.57 0.20
CA GLN A 84 -13.76 -12.11 -0.63
C GLN A 84 -14.61 -13.17 0.07
N GLY A 85 -14.36 -13.45 1.35
CA GLY A 85 -15.09 -14.45 2.12
C GLY A 85 -14.20 -15.31 2.98
N ARG A 86 -14.82 -16.28 3.67
CA ARG A 86 -14.08 -17.32 4.39
C ARG A 86 -13.51 -18.33 3.41
N ALA A 87 -12.27 -18.74 3.65
CA ALA A 87 -11.69 -19.84 2.89
C ALA A 87 -12.43 -21.15 3.19
N THR A 88 -12.74 -21.92 2.16
CA THR A 88 -13.37 -23.25 2.26
C THR A 88 -12.34 -24.39 2.20
N GLY A 89 -11.10 -24.06 1.92
CA GLY A 89 -9.98 -24.99 1.79
C GLY A 89 -8.64 -24.27 1.95
N PRO A 90 -7.54 -25.02 1.86
CA PRO A 90 -6.21 -24.44 1.96
C PRO A 90 -5.91 -23.58 0.72
N THR A 91 -5.11 -22.55 0.92
CA THR A 91 -4.47 -21.82 -0.17
C THR A 91 -3.32 -22.67 -0.70
N ILE A 92 -3.36 -22.96 -1.99
CA ILE A 92 -2.34 -23.75 -2.69
C ILE A 92 -1.73 -22.86 -3.77
N ILE A 93 -0.42 -22.65 -3.67
CA ILE A 93 0.36 -22.03 -4.73
C ILE A 93 1.13 -23.16 -5.41
N ASP A 94 0.89 -23.36 -6.70
CA ASP A 94 1.63 -24.31 -7.51
C ASP A 94 2.10 -23.62 -8.78
N THR A 95 3.25 -22.96 -8.69
CA THR A 95 3.89 -22.26 -9.81
C THR A 95 5.33 -22.71 -9.97
N PRO A 96 5.91 -22.63 -11.18
CA PRO A 96 7.31 -23.00 -11.38
C PRO A 96 8.24 -22.23 -10.44
N GLY A 97 8.91 -22.95 -9.54
CA GLY A 97 9.84 -22.36 -8.57
C GLY A 97 9.22 -21.84 -7.27
N HIS A 98 7.90 -21.92 -7.08
CA HIS A 98 7.22 -21.62 -5.82
C HIS A 98 6.01 -22.52 -5.62
N GLN A 99 6.17 -23.45 -4.67
CA GLN A 99 5.11 -24.33 -4.21
C GLN A 99 4.85 -24.04 -2.73
N GLU A 100 3.62 -23.71 -2.39
CA GLU A 100 3.22 -23.39 -1.03
C GLU A 100 1.85 -23.98 -0.72
N PHE A 101 1.71 -24.41 0.53
CA PHE A 101 0.45 -24.84 1.09
C PHE A 101 0.25 -24.12 2.42
N SER A 102 -0.79 -23.30 2.53
CA SER A 102 -1.10 -22.57 3.77
C SER A 102 -2.60 -22.50 4.05
N TRP A 103 -2.96 -22.51 5.33
CA TRP A 103 -4.33 -22.26 5.77
C TRP A 103 -4.50 -20.77 6.07
N ARG A 104 -5.23 -20.08 5.21
CA ARG A 104 -5.63 -18.68 5.40
C ARG A 104 -7.11 -18.65 5.80
N PRO A 105 -7.52 -17.85 6.81
CA PRO A 105 -8.92 -17.82 7.25
C PRO A 105 -9.85 -17.15 6.24
N LEU A 106 -9.32 -16.26 5.41
CA LEU A 106 -10.04 -15.45 4.44
C LEU A 106 -9.43 -15.63 3.04
N VAL A 107 -10.27 -15.51 2.03
CA VAL A 107 -9.83 -15.42 0.63
C VAL A 107 -9.48 -13.96 0.36
N ALA A 108 -8.20 -13.66 0.23
CA ALA A 108 -7.73 -12.30 -0.02
C ALA A 108 -8.24 -11.78 -1.37
N GLY A 109 -8.58 -10.50 -1.40
CA GLY A 109 -8.89 -9.78 -2.64
C GLY A 109 -8.15 -8.46 -2.66
N TYR A 110 -7.59 -8.13 -3.82
CA TYR A 110 -6.88 -6.87 -4.04
C TYR A 110 -7.41 -6.21 -5.30
N PHE A 111 -7.60 -4.89 -5.24
CA PHE A 111 -8.17 -4.12 -6.34
C PHE A 111 -7.34 -2.86 -6.57
N VAL A 112 -7.07 -2.56 -7.83
CA VAL A 112 -6.61 -1.23 -8.23
C VAL A 112 -7.83 -0.42 -8.62
N LEU A 113 -8.03 0.69 -7.91
CA LEU A 113 -9.14 1.60 -8.13
C LEU A 113 -8.64 2.79 -8.95
N ASP A 114 -9.30 3.07 -10.07
CA ASP A 114 -9.09 4.27 -10.85
C ASP A 114 -10.15 5.31 -10.47
N ALA A 115 -9.73 6.39 -9.80
CA ALA A 115 -10.65 7.43 -9.34
C ALA A 115 -11.25 8.26 -10.48
N ALA A 116 -10.58 8.36 -11.64
CA ALA A 116 -11.10 9.10 -12.79
C ALA A 116 -12.15 8.29 -13.55
N ALA A 117 -11.91 6.98 -13.71
CA ALA A 117 -12.85 6.07 -14.35
C ALA A 117 -13.93 5.52 -13.38
N ALA A 118 -13.75 5.74 -12.07
CA ALA A 118 -14.55 5.13 -11.01
C ALA A 118 -14.66 3.59 -11.15
N SER A 119 -13.57 2.95 -11.57
CA SER A 119 -13.51 1.52 -11.89
C SER A 119 -12.61 0.76 -10.93
N ALA A 120 -13.01 -0.47 -10.58
CA ALA A 120 -12.27 -1.34 -9.68
C ALA A 120 -11.75 -2.57 -10.43
N LEU A 121 -10.45 -2.65 -10.61
CA LEU A 121 -9.79 -3.75 -11.32
C LEU A 121 -9.24 -4.77 -10.31
N PRO A 122 -9.81 -6.00 -10.24
CA PRO A 122 -9.27 -7.03 -9.37
C PRO A 122 -7.89 -7.48 -9.85
N LEU A 123 -6.94 -7.61 -8.92
CA LEU A 123 -5.65 -8.22 -9.20
C LEU A 123 -5.83 -9.75 -9.29
N PRO A 124 -5.27 -10.42 -10.31
CA PRO A 124 -5.37 -11.87 -10.46
C PRO A 124 -4.53 -12.57 -9.38
N LYS A 125 -4.79 -13.86 -9.14
CA LYS A 125 -3.97 -14.74 -8.28
C LYS A 125 -3.53 -14.09 -6.94
N PRO A 126 -4.46 -13.55 -6.13
CA PRO A 126 -4.14 -12.87 -4.88
C PRO A 126 -3.40 -13.75 -3.86
N GLU A 127 -3.45 -15.07 -4.01
CA GLU A 127 -2.71 -16.04 -3.22
C GLU A 127 -1.19 -15.87 -3.30
N LEU A 128 -0.66 -15.33 -4.41
CA LEU A 128 0.77 -15.07 -4.59
C LEU A 128 1.30 -13.94 -3.69
N ILE A 129 0.40 -13.09 -3.20
CA ILE A 129 0.74 -12.00 -2.29
C ILE A 129 0.93 -12.57 -0.88
N ALA A 130 2.12 -12.35 -0.31
CA ALA A 130 2.50 -12.91 0.97
C ALA A 130 2.03 -12.02 2.14
N HIS A 131 2.18 -10.70 2.01
CA HIS A 131 1.83 -9.74 3.04
C HIS A 131 1.36 -8.38 2.47
N PRO A 132 0.11 -7.94 2.76
CA PRO A 132 -0.45 -6.70 2.19
C PRO A 132 0.33 -5.44 2.56
N GLY A 133 0.95 -5.40 3.75
CA GLY A 133 1.76 -4.26 4.20
C GLY A 133 3.11 -4.09 3.47
N HIS A 134 3.47 -5.00 2.57
CA HIS A 134 4.61 -4.88 1.65
C HIS A 134 4.19 -4.64 0.20
N LEU A 135 2.88 -4.48 -0.05
CA LEU A 135 2.32 -4.25 -1.37
C LEU A 135 2.20 -2.74 -1.66
N GLY A 136 2.82 -2.29 -2.75
CA GLY A 136 2.79 -0.91 -3.21
C GLY A 136 2.21 -0.77 -4.61
N LEU A 137 1.83 0.46 -4.96
CA LEU A 137 1.28 0.84 -6.25
C LEU A 137 1.97 2.12 -6.73
N VAL A 138 2.42 2.12 -7.99
CA VAL A 138 3.03 3.30 -8.62
C VAL A 138 2.57 3.41 -10.07
N ALA A 139 2.22 4.62 -10.50
CA ALA A 139 1.90 4.93 -11.88
C ALA A 139 3.18 4.99 -12.73
N SER A 140 3.06 4.63 -14.00
CA SER A 140 4.17 4.74 -14.94
C SER A 140 4.56 6.20 -15.15
N PRO A 141 5.86 6.57 -15.04
CA PRO A 141 6.30 7.94 -15.25
C PRO A 141 6.13 8.40 -16.70
N VAL A 142 6.01 7.48 -17.66
CA VAL A 142 5.76 7.78 -19.08
C VAL A 142 4.27 7.89 -19.42
N GLY A 143 3.38 7.80 -18.42
CA GLY A 143 1.94 8.01 -18.56
C GLY A 143 1.13 6.80 -19.01
N GLU A 144 1.78 5.67 -19.34
CA GLU A 144 1.11 4.45 -19.74
C GLU A 144 1.15 3.39 -18.64
N GLY A 145 -0.01 3.12 -18.03
CA GLY A 145 -0.21 2.03 -17.09
C GLY A 145 0.35 2.26 -15.69
N TYR A 146 0.32 1.20 -14.88
CA TYR A 146 0.78 1.20 -13.49
C TYR A 146 1.45 -0.14 -13.15
N MET A 147 2.20 -0.13 -12.05
CA MET A 147 2.78 -1.31 -11.46
C MET A 147 2.35 -1.46 -10.01
N VAL A 148 1.88 -2.67 -9.67
CA VAL A 148 1.74 -3.11 -8.28
C VAL A 148 2.92 -4.01 -7.97
N ALA A 149 3.60 -3.80 -6.86
CA ALA A 149 4.70 -4.67 -6.47
C ALA A 149 4.73 -4.98 -4.99
N GLU A 150 5.06 -6.22 -4.66
CA GLU A 150 5.35 -6.67 -3.31
C GLU A 150 6.83 -7.01 -3.19
N LEU A 151 7.45 -6.57 -2.10
CA LEU A 151 8.76 -7.06 -1.69
C LEU A 151 8.58 -8.22 -0.71
N GLN A 152 9.13 -9.39 -1.05
CA GLN A 152 9.07 -10.63 -0.28
C GLN A 152 10.48 -11.06 0.14
N PRO A 153 11.00 -10.58 1.29
CA PRO A 153 12.33 -10.92 1.75
C PRO A 153 12.45 -12.37 2.23
N PHE A 154 13.58 -13.00 1.95
CA PHE A 154 13.95 -14.25 2.61
C PHE A 154 14.61 -13.96 3.96
N LEU A 155 13.99 -14.41 5.05
CA LEU A 155 14.52 -14.13 6.39
C LEU A 155 15.93 -14.73 6.54
N GLY A 156 16.92 -13.85 6.76
CA GLY A 156 18.32 -14.23 6.92
C GLY A 156 19.08 -14.46 5.61
N GLY A 157 18.42 -14.27 4.45
CA GLY A 157 19.06 -14.30 3.14
C GLY A 157 19.53 -12.92 2.67
N ASP A 158 20.36 -12.91 1.63
CA ASP A 158 20.84 -11.75 0.88
C ASP A 158 20.01 -11.49 -0.39
N THR A 159 18.87 -12.16 -0.52
CA THR A 159 17.97 -12.07 -1.66
C THR A 159 16.53 -11.87 -1.20
N ALA A 160 15.71 -11.31 -2.09
CA ALA A 160 14.27 -11.18 -1.94
C ALA A 160 13.61 -11.42 -3.29
N TYR A 161 12.33 -11.76 -3.29
CA TYR A 161 11.51 -11.65 -4.49
C TYR A 161 10.81 -10.29 -4.55
N LEU A 162 10.88 -9.67 -5.72
CA LEU A 162 10.05 -8.54 -6.10
C LEU A 162 8.94 -9.09 -7.02
N LEU A 163 7.77 -9.32 -6.44
CA LEU A 163 6.59 -9.80 -7.15
C LEU A 163 5.88 -8.60 -7.77
N ARG A 164 5.77 -8.55 -9.11
CA ARG A 164 5.26 -7.36 -9.83
C ARG A 164 4.11 -7.71 -10.74
N PHE A 165 3.05 -6.90 -10.70
CA PHE A 165 1.95 -6.91 -11.65
C PHE A 165 2.02 -5.63 -12.48
N SER A 166 2.12 -5.78 -13.80
CA SER A 166 2.03 -4.66 -14.75
C SER A 166 0.63 -4.61 -15.34
N SER A 167 0.00 -3.44 -15.37
CA SER A 167 -1.30 -3.26 -16.00
C SER A 167 -1.28 -3.52 -17.51
N GLN A 168 -0.11 -3.43 -18.16
CA GLN A 168 0.05 -3.70 -19.60
C GLN A 168 0.11 -5.19 -19.91
N VAL A 169 0.70 -5.98 -19.02
CA VAL A 169 0.87 -7.43 -19.20
C VAL A 169 -0.31 -8.20 -18.59
N GLY A 170 -0.85 -7.72 -17.47
CA GLY A 170 -1.98 -8.35 -16.78
C GLY A 170 -1.61 -9.59 -15.97
N GLU A 171 -0.32 -9.82 -15.71
CA GLU A 171 0.17 -11.01 -14.99
C GLU A 171 1.21 -10.65 -13.93
N TRP A 172 1.35 -11.53 -12.94
CA TRP A 172 2.39 -11.46 -11.92
C TRP A 172 3.70 -12.04 -12.41
N VAL A 173 4.78 -11.29 -12.26
CA VAL A 173 6.15 -11.69 -12.56
C VAL A 173 7.01 -11.51 -11.33
N SER A 174 7.60 -12.61 -10.86
CA SER A 174 8.58 -12.58 -9.77
C SER A 174 9.99 -12.32 -10.31
N LYS A 175 10.71 -11.38 -9.71
CA LYS A 175 12.13 -11.13 -9.96
C LYS A 175 12.93 -11.34 -8.68
N SER A 176 14.01 -12.12 -8.75
CA SER A 176 14.99 -12.17 -7.66
C SER A 176 15.80 -10.88 -7.66
N VAL A 177 15.90 -10.24 -6.49
CA VAL A 177 16.67 -9.01 -6.27
C VAL A 177 17.59 -9.21 -5.07
N GLY A 178 18.75 -8.54 -5.09
CA GLY A 178 19.63 -8.50 -3.92
C GLY A 178 18.93 -7.78 -2.76
N TYR A 179 18.95 -8.37 -1.57
CA TYR A 179 18.33 -7.84 -0.37
C TYR A 179 19.39 -7.27 0.57
N PRO A 180 19.54 -5.94 0.64
CA PRO A 180 20.68 -5.28 1.29
C PRO A 180 20.51 -5.08 2.81
N LEU A 181 19.48 -5.64 3.43
CA LEU A 181 19.28 -5.53 4.87
C LEU A 181 19.98 -6.69 5.60
N PRO A 182 20.49 -6.48 6.84
CA PRO A 182 20.96 -7.57 7.66
C PRO A 182 19.80 -8.51 8.02
N ALA A 183 20.09 -9.59 8.75
CA ALA A 183 19.10 -10.55 9.26
C ALA A 183 18.13 -9.94 10.31
N ARG A 184 17.35 -8.95 9.89
CA ARG A 184 16.32 -8.23 10.63
C ARG A 184 15.05 -8.24 9.75
N PRO A 185 13.90 -8.67 10.28
CA PRO A 185 12.64 -8.61 9.54
C PRO A 185 12.33 -7.18 9.12
N LEU A 186 11.91 -7.01 7.86
CA LEU A 186 11.35 -5.74 7.37
C LEU A 186 9.95 -5.57 7.95
N SER A 187 9.74 -4.52 8.72
CA SER A 187 8.42 -4.22 9.29
C SER A 187 7.43 -3.85 8.18
N PRO A 188 6.20 -4.38 8.15
CA PRO A 188 5.23 -4.09 7.11
C PRO A 188 4.50 -2.77 7.37
N ASN A 189 5.23 -1.64 7.44
CA ASN A 189 4.63 -0.32 7.75
C ASN A 189 4.09 0.42 6.52
N GLY A 190 3.87 -0.28 5.42
CA GLY A 190 3.32 0.26 4.18
C GLY A 190 4.38 0.56 3.13
N VAL A 191 3.89 0.91 1.93
CA VAL A 191 4.70 1.22 0.76
C VAL A 191 4.20 2.52 0.14
N VAL A 192 5.11 3.40 -0.23
CA VAL A 192 4.78 4.72 -0.79
C VAL A 192 5.39 4.87 -2.18
N ALA A 193 4.62 5.42 -3.12
CA ALA A 193 5.13 5.83 -4.42
C ALA A 193 5.69 7.26 -4.36
N CYS A 194 6.94 7.44 -4.79
CA CYS A 194 7.57 8.75 -4.86
C CYS A 194 8.65 8.76 -5.93
N SER A 195 8.64 9.77 -6.80
CA SER A 195 9.65 9.96 -7.87
C SER A 195 9.81 8.73 -8.77
N GLY A 196 8.71 8.11 -9.19
CA GLY A 196 8.69 6.92 -10.06
C GLY A 196 9.16 5.62 -9.38
N ARG A 197 9.46 5.66 -8.09
CA ARG A 197 9.95 4.51 -7.31
C ARG A 197 8.96 4.10 -6.23
N LEU A 198 9.06 2.84 -5.81
CA LEU A 198 8.41 2.35 -4.59
C LEU A 198 9.34 2.45 -3.41
N TRP A 199 8.77 2.74 -2.24
CA TRP A 199 9.47 2.93 -0.98
C TRP A 199 8.83 2.05 0.09
N TRP A 200 9.44 0.91 0.40
CA TRP A 200 9.01 0.02 1.49
C TRP A 200 9.49 0.57 2.82
N VAL A 201 8.54 0.83 3.72
CA VAL A 201 8.77 1.58 4.95
C VAL A 201 9.01 0.63 6.11
N ASP A 202 10.14 0.77 6.79
CA ASP A 202 10.33 0.28 8.16
C ASP A 202 10.52 1.47 9.11
N LEU A 203 9.44 1.81 9.83
CA LEU A 203 9.41 2.96 10.74
C LEU A 203 10.41 2.86 11.89
N SER A 204 11.01 1.68 12.11
CA SER A 204 11.99 1.48 13.16
C SER A 204 13.40 1.89 12.72
N TRP A 205 13.79 1.80 11.45
CA TRP A 205 15.21 2.05 11.12
C TRP A 205 15.57 2.40 9.67
N CYS A 206 14.78 2.07 8.65
CA CYS A 206 15.16 2.34 7.26
C CYS A 206 13.98 2.36 6.28
N LEU A 207 14.26 2.78 5.06
CA LEU A 207 13.43 2.63 3.88
C LEU A 207 14.20 1.80 2.85
N LEU A 208 13.51 0.90 2.17
CA LEU A 208 14.00 0.26 0.95
C LEU A 208 13.34 0.91 -0.25
N THR A 209 14.09 1.12 -1.33
CA THR A 209 13.52 1.63 -2.58
C THR A 209 14.06 0.92 -3.80
N CYS A 210 13.23 0.80 -4.83
CA CYS A 210 13.66 0.46 -6.18
C CYS A 210 12.71 1.08 -7.20
N ASP A 211 13.18 1.17 -8.45
CA ASP A 211 12.31 1.32 -9.60
C ASP A 211 11.73 -0.05 -9.96
N PRO A 212 10.42 -0.29 -9.77
CA PRO A 212 9.84 -1.58 -10.09
C PRO A 212 9.71 -1.82 -11.60
N PHE A 213 9.76 -0.77 -12.44
CA PHE A 213 9.68 -0.87 -13.90
C PHE A 213 10.99 -1.34 -14.54
N ALA A 214 12.12 -1.19 -13.85
CA ALA A 214 13.42 -1.58 -14.35
C ALA A 214 13.51 -3.06 -14.78
N ASP A 215 14.29 -3.32 -15.82
CA ASP A 215 14.59 -4.69 -16.27
C ASP A 215 15.40 -5.47 -15.24
N ALA A 216 16.28 -4.79 -14.50
CA ALA A 216 17.00 -5.34 -13.35
C ALA A 216 16.78 -4.41 -12.13
N PRO A 217 15.67 -4.58 -11.39
CA PRO A 217 15.41 -3.77 -10.19
C PRO A 217 16.50 -4.00 -9.14
N ALA A 218 17.07 -2.91 -8.63
CA ALA A 218 18.05 -2.93 -7.56
C ALA A 218 17.46 -2.24 -6.32
N LEU A 219 17.62 -2.86 -5.15
CA LEU A 219 17.16 -2.31 -3.88
C LEU A 219 18.24 -1.42 -3.28
N ASP A 220 17.87 -0.18 -2.97
CA ASP A 220 18.70 0.77 -2.25
C ASP A 220 18.18 0.95 -0.82
N VAL A 221 19.09 1.08 0.14
CA VAL A 221 18.76 1.33 1.55
C VAL A 221 18.92 2.81 1.85
N VAL A 222 17.86 3.42 2.40
CA VAL A 222 17.91 4.77 2.94
C VAL A 222 17.69 4.71 4.45
N PRO A 223 18.70 5.01 5.28
CA PRO A 223 18.54 5.01 6.72
C PRO A 223 17.59 6.13 7.16
N LEU A 224 16.92 5.92 8.31
CA LEU A 224 16.23 7.02 8.98
C LEU A 224 17.24 8.09 9.45
N PRO A 225 16.78 9.32 9.75
CA PRO A 225 17.65 10.40 10.21
C PRO A 225 18.50 10.02 11.43
N ASP A 226 19.64 10.66 11.57
CA ASP A 226 20.58 10.39 12.67
C ASP A 226 19.88 10.38 14.04
N GLY A 227 20.14 9.33 14.82
CA GLY A 227 19.54 9.13 16.14
C GLY A 227 18.07 8.69 16.15
N LYS A 228 17.43 8.48 14.98
CA LYS A 228 16.03 8.01 14.91
C LYS A 228 15.87 6.50 14.74
N ALA A 229 16.93 5.80 14.34
CA ALA A 229 16.94 4.35 14.24
C ALA A 229 16.76 3.70 15.62
N LEU A 230 15.86 2.72 15.68
CA LEU A 230 15.50 1.96 16.87
C LEU A 230 16.07 0.55 16.80
N LYS A 231 16.25 -0.04 17.99
CA LYS A 231 16.67 -1.43 18.10
C LYS A 231 15.62 -2.37 17.51
N SER A 232 16.05 -3.57 17.10
CA SER A 232 15.12 -4.60 16.64
C SER A 232 14.05 -4.87 17.71
N LYS A 233 12.79 -4.95 17.28
CA LYS A 233 11.59 -5.14 18.12
C LYS A 233 11.27 -4.01 19.11
N GLU A 234 12.01 -2.90 19.10
CA GLU A 234 11.64 -1.73 19.90
C GLU A 234 10.34 -1.10 19.39
N ALA A 235 9.38 -0.90 20.29
CA ALA A 235 8.05 -0.34 20.01
C ALA A 235 7.26 -1.08 18.90
N TRP A 236 7.54 -2.38 18.73
CA TRP A 236 6.83 -3.23 17.77
C TRP A 236 5.31 -3.12 17.95
N GLY A 237 4.59 -2.93 16.85
CA GLY A 237 3.13 -2.80 16.84
C GLY A 237 2.58 -1.47 17.39
N LEU A 238 3.45 -0.50 17.69
CA LEU A 238 3.04 0.84 18.14
C LEU A 238 3.61 1.98 17.29
N LEU A 239 4.59 1.70 16.42
CA LEU A 239 5.28 2.76 15.68
C LEU A 239 4.38 3.53 14.72
N ASP A 240 3.40 2.86 14.10
CA ASP A 240 2.38 3.46 13.25
C ASP A 240 1.54 4.55 13.94
N LYS A 241 1.47 4.51 15.28
CA LYS A 241 0.78 5.55 16.09
C LYS A 241 1.61 6.81 16.30
N TYR A 242 2.94 6.73 16.15
CA TYR A 242 3.87 7.80 16.52
C TYR A 242 4.80 8.24 15.39
N ARG A 243 4.92 7.42 14.35
CA ARG A 243 5.77 7.63 13.18
C ARG A 243 4.99 7.37 11.93
N CYS A 244 5.28 8.14 10.88
CA CYS A 244 4.78 7.83 9.55
C CYS A 244 5.76 8.29 8.48
N VAL A 245 5.63 7.70 7.31
CA VAL A 245 6.30 8.13 6.08
C VAL A 245 5.22 8.43 5.06
N GLY A 246 5.39 9.53 4.33
CA GLY A 246 4.47 9.92 3.27
C GLY A 246 5.10 10.91 2.31
N VAL A 247 4.37 11.26 1.25
CA VAL A 247 4.82 12.22 0.25
C VAL A 247 4.08 13.52 0.42
N SER A 248 4.80 14.64 0.34
CA SER A 248 4.19 15.95 0.28
C SER A 248 5.05 16.91 -0.54
N ALA A 249 4.39 17.62 -1.46
CA ALA A 249 5.03 18.43 -2.50
C ALA A 249 6.09 17.64 -3.30
N GLY A 250 5.77 16.40 -3.65
CA GLY A 250 6.65 15.50 -4.41
C GLY A 250 7.86 14.96 -3.63
N LYS A 251 8.00 15.30 -2.34
CA LYS A 251 9.13 14.85 -1.51
C LYS A 251 8.67 13.86 -0.45
N LEU A 252 9.48 12.83 -0.25
CA LEU A 252 9.28 11.85 0.80
C LEU A 252 9.66 12.46 2.16
N ARG A 253 8.79 12.28 3.16
CA ARG A 253 8.96 12.82 4.50
C ARG A 253 8.74 11.74 5.55
N PHE A 254 9.56 11.78 6.58
CA PHE A 254 9.42 10.99 7.81
C PHE A 254 8.98 11.90 8.94
N VAL A 255 7.88 11.57 9.59
CA VAL A 255 7.38 12.25 10.79
C VAL A 255 7.63 11.35 11.98
N ASP A 256 8.19 11.91 13.06
CA ASP A 256 8.46 11.19 14.30
C ASP A 256 8.06 11.97 15.53
N MET A 257 7.22 11.32 16.34
CA MET A 257 6.77 11.74 17.67
C MET A 257 7.20 10.72 18.74
N TYR A 258 7.80 9.60 18.35
CA TYR A 258 8.13 8.52 19.27
C TYR A 258 9.30 8.92 20.18
N ARG A 259 9.02 9.02 21.49
CA ARG A 259 9.96 9.51 22.51
C ARG A 259 10.60 10.86 22.16
N ASN A 260 9.93 11.64 21.32
CA ASN A 260 10.47 12.89 20.86
C ASN A 260 10.08 13.99 21.84
N ARG A 261 11.05 14.48 22.61
CA ARG A 261 10.87 15.53 23.61
C ARG A 261 11.90 16.64 23.40
N ASN A 262 11.47 17.88 23.59
CA ASN A 262 12.38 19.02 23.60
C ASN A 262 13.19 19.10 24.91
N SER A 263 14.10 20.07 25.02
CA SER A 263 14.94 20.31 26.21
C SER A 263 14.14 20.49 27.50
N ASN A 264 12.87 20.90 27.38
CA ASN A 264 11.98 21.17 28.50
C ASN A 264 11.06 19.98 28.81
N GLY A 265 11.26 18.83 28.15
CA GLY A 265 10.49 17.60 28.35
C GLY A 265 9.13 17.55 27.66
N ALA A 266 8.76 18.58 26.88
CA ALA A 266 7.49 18.63 26.15
C ALA A 266 7.53 17.77 24.89
N ALA A 267 6.40 17.16 24.52
CA ALA A 267 6.26 16.37 23.29
C ALA A 267 6.60 17.23 22.05
N GLN A 268 7.41 16.67 21.17
CA GLN A 268 7.87 17.32 19.96
C GLN A 268 7.49 16.48 18.74
N ILE A 269 7.15 17.15 17.65
CA ILE A 269 7.00 16.54 16.33
C ILE A 269 8.26 16.90 15.54
N SER A 270 8.97 15.89 15.03
CA SER A 270 10.08 16.10 14.10
C SER A 270 9.67 15.65 12.71
N VAL A 271 10.05 16.44 11.71
CA VAL A 271 9.82 16.11 10.30
C VAL A 271 11.16 16.15 9.60
N TRP A 272 11.52 15.04 8.96
CA TRP A 272 12.65 14.96 8.05
C TRP A 272 12.13 14.84 6.62
N THR A 273 12.78 15.54 5.70
CA THR A 273 12.51 15.43 4.27
C THR A 273 13.72 14.80 3.62
N LEU A 274 13.51 13.73 2.86
CA LEU A 274 14.56 13.11 2.08
C LEU A 274 15.04 14.13 1.02
N ALA A 275 16.36 14.32 0.94
CA ALA A 275 16.96 15.13 -0.13
C ALA A 275 16.66 14.51 -1.49
N ASP A 276 16.70 15.31 -2.56
CA ASP A 276 16.35 14.82 -3.89
C ASP A 276 17.22 13.60 -4.24
N TYR A 277 16.56 12.47 -4.48
CA TYR A 277 17.21 11.20 -4.79
C TYR A 277 17.67 11.26 -6.26
N PRO A 278 18.94 10.95 -6.58
CA PRO A 278 19.45 10.99 -7.95
C PRO A 278 18.77 9.97 -8.87
#